data_AF-U6DV00-F1
#
_entry.id   AF-U6DV00-F1
#
_cell.length_a   1.000
_cell.length_b   1.000
_cell.length_c   1.000
_cell.angle_alpha   90.00
_cell.angle_beta   90.00
_cell.angle_gamma   90.00
#
_symmetry.space_group_name_H-M   'P 1'
#
loop_
_entity.id
_entity.type
_entity.pdbx_description
1 polymer ?
#
loop_
_entity_poly.entity_id
_entity_poly.type
_entity_poly.pdbx_seq_one_letter_code
_entity_poly.pdbx_strand_id
1 'polypeptide(L)'
;MDPSLLRERELFKKRALSTPVVEKRSVSSESSSSSSKKKKAKLEHGGSSGSKQNSDHSNGSFNLKALSGSSGYKFGVLAKIVNYMKTRHQRGDTHPLTLEEILDETQHLDIGLKQKQWLMTE
;
A
#
# COMPACT_ATOMS: atom_id res chain seq x y z
N MET A 1 20.28 -1.13 -12.47
CA MET A 1 19.94 -2.16 -11.46
C MET A 1 21.22 -2.49 -10.71
N ASP A 2 21.29 -2.18 -9.40
CA ASP A 2 22.52 -2.37 -8.64
C ASP A 2 22.85 -3.86 -8.46
N PRO A 3 24.10 -4.28 -8.76
CA PRO A 3 24.50 -5.69 -8.73
C PRO A 3 24.42 -6.32 -7.34
N SER A 4 24.48 -5.51 -6.28
CA SER A 4 24.34 -5.99 -4.89
C SER A 4 22.92 -6.45 -4.57
N LEU A 5 21.91 -5.74 -5.07
CA LEU A 5 20.49 -6.07 -4.83
C LEU A 5 20.07 -7.34 -5.57
N LEU A 6 20.61 -7.58 -6.77
CA LEU A 6 20.38 -8.84 -7.50
C LEU A 6 20.92 -10.03 -6.71
N ARG A 7 22.12 -9.89 -6.13
CA ARG A 7 22.77 -10.93 -5.32
C ARG A 7 21.97 -11.23 -4.05
N GLU A 8 21.48 -10.20 -3.36
CA GLU A 8 20.66 -10.37 -2.15
C GLU A 8 19.32 -11.06 -2.46
N ARG A 9 18.66 -10.67 -3.56
CA ARG A 9 17.42 -11.31 -4.04
C ARG A 9 17.61 -12.80 -4.28
N GLU A 10 18.71 -13.19 -4.92
CA GLU A 10 19.03 -14.59 -5.20
C GLU A 10 19.30 -15.37 -3.92
N LEU A 11 20.03 -14.79 -2.96
CA LEU A 11 20.32 -15.41 -1.67
C LEU A 11 19.05 -15.60 -0.83
N PHE A 12 18.17 -14.61 -0.80
CA PHE A 12 16.90 -14.71 -0.09
C PHE A 12 16.00 -15.79 -0.69
N LYS A 13 15.87 -15.84 -2.02
CA LYS A 13 15.09 -16.87 -2.72
C LYS A 13 15.66 -18.28 -2.47
N LYS A 14 16.99 -18.43 -2.52
CA LYS A 14 17.66 -19.70 -2.19
C LYS A 14 17.39 -20.15 -0.75
N ARG A 15 17.43 -19.22 0.21
CA ARG A 15 17.18 -19.52 1.62
C ARG A 15 15.75 -19.98 1.88
N ALA A 16 14.76 -19.28 1.32
CA ALA A 16 13.34 -19.61 1.47
C ALA A 16 12.98 -20.99 0.89
N LEU A 17 13.59 -21.37 -0.24
CA LEU A 17 13.39 -22.69 -0.85
C LEU A 17 14.03 -23.83 -0.05
N SER A 18 15.07 -23.52 0.74
CA SER A 18 15.79 -24.53 1.55
C SER A 18 15.17 -24.78 2.92
N THR A 19 14.29 -23.90 3.40
CA THR A 19 13.64 -24.10 4.70
C THR A 19 12.43 -25.03 4.55
N PRO A 20 12.48 -26.26 5.11
CA PRO A 20 11.32 -27.14 5.09
C PRO A 20 10.18 -26.53 5.89
N VAL A 21 8.98 -26.52 5.31
CA VAL A 21 7.73 -26.15 6.00
C VAL A 21 7.50 -27.14 7.14
N VAL A 22 7.48 -26.64 8.38
CA VAL A 22 7.08 -27.44 9.55
C VAL A 22 5.56 -27.32 9.68
N GLU A 23 4.84 -28.30 9.16
CA GLU A 23 3.41 -28.48 9.42
C GLU A 23 3.17 -28.77 10.91
N LYS A 24 2.47 -27.87 11.62
CA LYS A 24 1.75 -28.26 12.83
C LYS A 24 0.35 -28.69 12.44
N ARG A 25 0.15 -30.02 12.39
CA ARG A 25 -1.14 -30.68 12.21
C ARG A 25 -2.09 -30.38 13.38
N SER A 26 -3.29 -29.90 13.07
CA SER A 26 -4.54 -30.44 13.64
C SER A 26 -5.64 -30.49 12.57
N VAL A 27 -5.71 -31.69 11.94
CA VAL A 27 -6.85 -32.47 11.40
C VAL A 27 -7.83 -31.90 10.34
N SER A 28 -7.80 -32.58 9.18
CA SER A 28 -8.81 -33.02 8.20
C SER A 28 -10.30 -32.86 8.59
N SER A 29 -11.32 -32.78 7.72
CA SER A 29 -11.55 -33.14 6.31
C SER A 29 -12.94 -32.64 5.89
N GLU A 30 -13.16 -32.46 4.58
CA GLU A 30 -14.47 -32.21 3.96
C GLU A 30 -15.52 -33.31 4.24
N SER A 31 -16.78 -32.88 4.44
CA SER A 31 -18.01 -33.31 3.71
C SER A 31 -19.28 -33.39 4.58
N SER A 32 -20.40 -33.00 3.97
CA SER A 32 -21.80 -33.41 4.22
C SER A 32 -22.70 -32.68 5.26
N SER A 33 -23.75 -32.07 4.68
CA SER A 33 -25.19 -32.14 5.06
C SER A 33 -25.72 -31.72 6.45
N SER A 34 -26.71 -30.81 6.37
CA SER A 34 -28.03 -30.87 7.01
C SER A 34 -28.25 -30.44 8.49
N SER A 35 -29.18 -29.49 8.62
CA SER A 35 -30.30 -29.47 9.59
C SER A 35 -30.09 -29.09 11.07
N SER A 36 -30.67 -27.92 11.41
CA SER A 36 -31.54 -27.64 12.57
C SER A 36 -31.11 -28.05 14.00
N LYS A 37 -30.94 -27.06 14.90
CA LYS A 37 -31.86 -26.74 16.04
C LYS A 37 -31.25 -25.77 17.06
N LYS A 38 -31.98 -24.65 17.24
CA LYS A 38 -32.21 -23.81 18.44
C LYS A 38 -31.26 -23.96 19.66
N LYS A 39 -30.74 -22.82 20.13
CA LYS A 39 -31.30 -22.16 21.33
C LYS A 39 -30.87 -20.68 21.43
N LYS A 40 -31.89 -19.87 21.75
CA LYS A 40 -31.90 -18.42 21.97
C LYS A 40 -31.03 -18.03 23.18
N ALA A 41 -30.33 -16.90 23.07
CA ALA A 41 -30.36 -15.87 24.09
C ALA A 41 -30.56 -14.52 23.38
N LYS A 42 -31.74 -13.96 23.63
CA LYS A 42 -32.21 -12.66 23.18
C LYS A 42 -31.65 -11.63 24.16
N LEU A 43 -30.80 -10.72 23.70
CA LEU A 43 -30.63 -9.40 24.30
C LEU A 43 -30.84 -8.40 23.16
N GLU A 44 -31.93 -7.67 23.28
CA GLU A 44 -32.42 -6.72 22.30
C GLU A 44 -31.63 -5.41 22.40
N HIS A 45 -31.61 -4.75 21.25
CA HIS A 45 -31.79 -3.31 21.09
C HIS A 45 -30.56 -2.42 20.84
N GLY A 46 -30.53 -1.93 19.60
CA GLY A 46 -29.90 -0.67 19.19
C GLY A 46 -28.51 -0.84 18.62
N GLY A 47 -28.21 -0.60 17.34
CA GLY A 47 -28.97 0.05 16.30
C GLY A 47 -27.99 0.43 15.18
N SER A 48 -28.43 0.19 13.95
CA SER A 48 -28.12 0.94 12.74
C SER A 48 -26.71 1.00 12.15
N SER A 49 -26.72 0.59 10.87
CA SER A 49 -25.95 1.13 9.74
C SER A 49 -24.61 0.46 9.41
N GLY A 50 -24.72 -0.75 8.88
CA GLY A 50 -23.73 -1.28 7.95
C GLY A 50 -23.69 -0.42 6.69
N SER A 51 -22.73 0.51 6.63
CA SER A 51 -22.36 1.17 5.38
C SER A 51 -21.50 0.22 4.55
N LYS A 52 -22.10 -0.29 3.48
CA LYS A 52 -21.38 -0.90 2.36
C LYS A 52 -20.53 0.19 1.68
N GLN A 53 -19.21 0.07 1.74
CA GLN A 53 -18.30 0.63 0.74
C GLN A 53 -17.56 -0.56 0.17
N ASN A 54 -18.12 -1.16 -0.88
CA ASN A 54 -17.73 -0.92 -2.27
C ASN A 54 -16.21 -0.90 -2.47
N SER A 55 -15.75 -1.93 -3.17
CA SER A 55 -14.44 -2.08 -3.77
C SER A 55 -13.99 -0.81 -4.48
N ASP A 56 -12.84 -0.25 -4.07
CA ASP A 56 -11.79 0.23 -4.98
C ASP A 56 -10.57 0.74 -4.18
N HIS A 57 -9.42 0.09 -4.36
CA HIS A 57 -8.06 0.65 -4.20
C HIS A 57 -7.65 1.35 -2.88
N SER A 58 -7.94 0.77 -1.72
CA SER A 58 -7.36 1.23 -0.44
C SER A 58 -5.91 0.78 -0.25
N ASN A 59 -5.02 1.24 -1.13
CA ASN A 59 -3.57 1.21 -0.93
C ASN A 59 -3.18 2.34 0.03
N GLY A 60 -3.13 2.04 1.32
CA GLY A 60 -2.50 2.88 2.35
C GLY A 60 -3.22 4.20 2.62
N SER A 61 -4.25 4.16 3.47
CA SER A 61 -4.82 5.38 4.05
C SER A 61 -3.81 6.03 5.00
N PHE A 62 -2.93 6.88 4.46
CA PHE A 62 -2.17 7.81 5.27
C PHE A 62 -3.14 8.90 5.75
N ASN A 63 -3.37 8.98 7.06
CA ASN A 63 -4.24 9.97 7.68
C ASN A 63 -3.61 11.38 7.58
N LEU A 64 -3.61 11.97 6.38
CA LEU A 64 -3.06 13.30 6.09
C LEU A 64 -3.82 14.43 6.82
N LYS A 65 -5.07 14.15 7.26
CA LYS A 65 -5.90 15.13 7.98
C LYS A 65 -5.37 15.49 9.38
N ALA A 66 -4.43 14.73 9.94
CA ALA A 66 -3.88 14.96 11.28
C ALA A 66 -2.66 15.90 11.30
N LEU A 67 -2.09 16.27 10.15
CA LEU A 67 -0.88 17.10 10.05
C LEU A 67 -1.27 18.53 9.66
N SER A 68 -2.02 19.21 10.53
CA SER A 68 -2.35 20.63 10.36
C SER A 68 -1.11 21.48 10.65
N GLY A 69 -0.29 21.66 9.63
CA GLY A 69 0.89 22.51 9.59
C GLY A 69 1.35 22.63 8.14
N SER A 70 1.97 23.74 7.76
CA SER A 70 2.42 24.03 6.37
C SER A 70 3.21 22.90 5.70
N SER A 71 3.80 21.99 6.49
CA SER A 71 4.48 20.78 6.01
C SER A 71 3.57 19.77 5.30
N GLY A 72 2.26 19.74 5.59
CA GLY A 72 1.32 18.81 4.97
C GLY A 72 1.29 18.92 3.44
N TYR A 73 1.46 20.13 2.90
CA TYR A 73 1.56 20.34 1.47
C TYR A 73 2.83 19.71 0.89
N LYS A 74 4.01 19.99 1.47
CA LYS A 74 5.29 19.42 0.99
C LYS A 74 5.27 17.89 0.99
N PHE A 75 4.78 17.30 2.08
CA PHE A 75 4.68 15.85 2.20
C PHE A 75 3.59 15.26 1.29
N GLY A 76 2.49 15.97 1.06
CA GLY A 76 1.46 15.56 0.10
C GLY A 76 2.00 15.51 -1.33
N VAL A 77 2.76 16.52 -1.74
CA VAL A 77 3.44 16.53 -3.05
C VAL A 77 4.45 15.39 -3.15
N LEU A 78 5.32 15.23 -2.15
CA LEU A 78 6.32 14.16 -2.14
C LEU A 78 5.67 12.77 -2.23
N ALA A 79 4.60 12.53 -1.45
CA ALA A 79 3.87 11.27 -1.49
C ALA A 79 3.30 10.98 -2.90
N LYS A 80 2.77 12.02 -3.57
CA LYS A 80 2.25 11.89 -4.93
C LYS A 80 3.36 11.60 -5.94
N ILE A 81 4.50 12.27 -5.84
CA ILE A 81 5.70 12.00 -6.65
C ILE A 81 6.16 10.54 -6.48
N VAL A 82 6.33 10.09 -5.24
CA VAL A 82 6.77 8.71 -4.95
C VAL A 82 5.77 7.69 -5.50
N ASN A 83 4.47 7.93 -5.34
CA ASN A 83 3.45 7.03 -5.86
C ASN A 83 3.44 6.97 -7.40
N TYR A 84 3.62 8.11 -8.07
CA TYR A 84 3.77 8.18 -9.51
C TYR A 84 4.99 7.39 -9.99
N MET A 85 6.17 7.66 -9.40
CA MET A 85 7.41 6.96 -9.76
C MET A 85 7.30 5.45 -9.56
N LYS A 86 6.69 5.02 -8.44
CA LYS A 86 6.43 3.60 -8.17
C LYS A 86 5.55 2.98 -9.25
N THR A 87 4.43 3.62 -9.58
CA THR A 87 3.45 3.10 -10.56
C THR A 87 4.08 2.99 -11.95
N ARG A 88 4.78 4.03 -12.38
CA ARG A 88 5.56 4.09 -13.62
C ARG A 88 6.60 2.96 -13.69
N HIS A 89 7.39 2.79 -12.64
CA HIS A 89 8.40 1.74 -12.57
C HIS A 89 7.78 0.33 -12.67
N GLN A 90 6.64 0.11 -12.00
CA GLN A 90 5.91 -1.16 -12.07
C GLN A 90 5.31 -1.45 -13.45
N ARG A 91 5.04 -0.42 -14.26
CA ARG A 91 4.57 -0.56 -15.64
C ARG A 91 5.70 -0.87 -16.65
N GLY A 92 6.96 -0.81 -16.22
CA GLY A 92 8.13 -1.07 -17.06
C GLY A 92 8.84 0.20 -17.56
N ASP A 93 8.27 1.38 -17.31
CA ASP A 93 8.86 2.66 -17.65
C ASP A 93 9.93 3.03 -16.63
N THR A 94 11.14 2.56 -16.87
CA THR A 94 12.28 2.69 -15.93
C THR A 94 13.27 3.78 -16.32
N HIS A 95 12.94 4.60 -17.33
CA HIS A 95 13.78 5.72 -17.71
C HIS A 95 13.79 6.78 -16.60
N PRO A 96 14.95 7.38 -16.30
CA PRO A 96 15.04 8.45 -15.34
C PRO A 96 14.24 9.66 -15.82
N LEU A 97 13.58 10.34 -14.89
CA LEU A 97 12.92 11.61 -15.13
C LEU A 97 13.58 12.70 -14.30
N THR A 98 13.63 13.89 -14.88
CA THR A 98 13.96 15.12 -14.17
C THR A 98 12.82 15.51 -13.23
N LEU A 99 13.12 16.34 -12.22
CA LEU A 99 12.09 16.82 -11.30
C LEU A 99 10.99 17.61 -12.04
N GLU A 100 11.33 18.36 -13.10
CA GLU A 100 10.34 19.13 -13.85
C GLU A 100 9.35 18.23 -14.59
N GLU A 101 9.83 17.17 -15.26
CA GLU A 101 8.96 16.21 -15.94
C GLU A 101 8.01 15.50 -14.96
N ILE A 102 8.51 15.14 -13.77
CA ILE A 102 7.66 14.55 -12.72
C ILE A 102 6.60 15.54 -12.24
N LEU A 103 6.95 16.82 -12.08
CA LEU A 103 6.02 17.85 -11.62
C LEU A 103 4.96 18.15 -12.69
N ASP A 104 5.30 18.09 -13.97
CA ASP A 104 4.37 18.25 -15.08
C ASP A 104 3.35 17.09 -15.12
N GLU A 105 3.85 15.85 -15.12
CA GLU A 105 3.05 14.62 -15.11
C GLU A 105 2.14 14.50 -13.87
N THR A 106 2.60 14.98 -12.72
CA THR A 106 1.80 14.98 -11.49
C THR A 106 0.91 16.21 -11.34
N GLN A 107 0.90 17.14 -12.31
CA GLN A 107 0.13 18.39 -12.34
C GLN A 107 0.45 19.33 -11.15
N HIS A 108 1.71 19.42 -10.76
CA HIS A 108 2.22 20.32 -9.71
C HIS A 108 3.07 21.46 -10.30
N LEU A 109 2.62 22.04 -11.42
CA LEU A 109 3.29 23.14 -12.12
C LEU A 109 3.36 24.42 -11.26
N ASP A 110 2.37 24.65 -10.40
CA ASP A 110 2.29 25.82 -9.51
C ASP A 110 3.10 25.66 -8.20
N ILE A 111 4.04 24.72 -8.15
CA ILE A 111 4.88 24.51 -6.97
C ILE A 111 5.87 25.67 -6.79
N GLY A 112 5.84 26.30 -5.62
CA GLY A 112 6.72 27.43 -5.31
C GLY A 112 8.21 27.04 -5.37
N LEU A 113 9.07 28.01 -5.73
CA LEU A 113 10.52 27.81 -5.89
C LEU A 113 11.18 27.19 -4.63
N LYS A 114 10.73 27.59 -3.43
CA LYS A 114 11.23 27.05 -2.16
C LYS A 114 10.90 25.56 -1.99
N GLN A 115 9.72 25.13 -2.43
CA GLN A 115 9.30 23.72 -2.38
C GLN A 115 10.01 22.90 -3.45
N LYS A 116 10.21 23.45 -4.66
CA LYS A 116 11.02 22.82 -5.71
C LYS A 116 12.47 22.61 -5.25
N GLN A 117 13.08 23.63 -4.65
CA GLN A 117 14.43 23.53 -4.10
C GLN A 117 14.51 22.46 -3.01
N TRP A 118 13.54 22.46 -2.09
CA TRP A 118 13.44 21.46 -1.04
C TRP A 118 13.41 20.03 -1.58
N LEU A 119 12.62 19.77 -2.62
CA LEU A 119 12.59 18.46 -3.29
C LEU A 119 13.90 18.06 -3.97
N MET A 120 14.78 19.01 -4.30
CA MET A 120 16.08 18.72 -4.93
C MET A 120 17.21 18.50 -3.93
N THR A 121 17.16 19.14 -2.75
CA THR A 121 18.31 19.19 -1.83
C THR A 121 18.12 18.47 -0.51
N GLU A 122 16.88 18.20 -0.09
CA GLU A 122 16.61 17.44 1.14
C GLU A 122 16.43 15.93 0.89
#